data_AF-A0A2H5TX46-F1
#
_entry.id   AF-A0A2H5TX46-F1
#
_cell.length_a   1.000
_cell.length_b   1.000
_cell.length_c   1.000
_cell.angle_alpha   90.00
_cell.angle_beta   90.00
_cell.angle_gamma   90.00
#
_symmetry.space_group_name_H-M   'P 1'
#
loop_
_entity.id
_entity.type
_entity.pdbx_description
1 polymer ?
#
loop_
_entity_poly.entity_id
_entity_poly.type
_entity_poly.pdbx_seq_one_letter_code
_entity_poly.pdbx_strand_id
1 'polypeptide(L)'
;MIILPYDNLENIKYLTKGGYSEIYTAVWIDGSYYLWDSKGQQLKRFRKQNVVLKRLENVESANKRWFKEASSHLYISNIWSDAIVQCYGLTKDPLNGDYMLVMNKLDANLRQYLQKNHNQLSWNERIRIVVDIIDALHKIHHSENAIHRDLHSGNILFKTKFCISDLGFCGPADKPLKSIYGNLPYIAPEVIAGKETTFKSDVYSIAMLMWEISSGQPPFNNYEHDYYLAMMNIVNGIRPKIVPGTPLEYKNLIIQCWDANPLNRPDAKIL
;
A
#
# COMPACT_ATOMS: atom_id res chain seq x y z
N MET A 1 -11.53 17.58 7.03
CA MET A 1 -11.31 16.25 7.62
C MET A 1 -12.64 15.79 8.22
N ILE A 2 -13.16 14.64 7.79
CA ILE A 2 -14.45 14.13 8.24
C ILE A 2 -14.23 13.30 9.51
N ILE A 3 -14.95 13.63 10.58
CA ILE A 3 -14.95 12.84 11.83
C ILE A 3 -16.24 12.02 11.87
N LEU A 4 -16.11 10.71 12.02
CA LEU A 4 -17.20 9.77 12.16
C LEU A 4 -17.45 9.51 13.66
N PRO A 5 -18.71 9.63 14.12
CA PRO A 5 -19.07 9.27 15.49
C PRO A 5 -18.69 7.81 15.77
N TYR A 6 -17.93 7.58 16.84
CA TYR A 6 -17.52 6.24 17.25
C TYR A 6 -18.74 5.36 17.56
N ASP A 7 -19.78 5.95 18.12
CA ASP A 7 -21.04 5.26 18.46
C ASP A 7 -21.77 4.69 17.23
N ASN A 8 -21.42 5.12 16.01
CA ASN A 8 -21.97 4.56 14.77
C ASN A 8 -21.20 3.31 14.29
N LEU A 9 -20.22 2.83 15.06
CA LEU A 9 -19.42 1.63 14.78
C LEU A 9 -19.79 0.50 15.74
N GLU A 10 -20.32 -0.59 15.20
CA GLU A 10 -20.71 -1.79 15.96
C GLU A 10 -19.71 -2.94 15.72
N ASN A 11 -19.73 -3.94 16.62
CA ASN A 11 -18.98 -5.19 16.48
C ASN A 11 -17.49 -5.00 16.23
N ILE A 12 -16.87 -4.03 16.91
CA ILE A 12 -15.45 -3.73 16.79
C ILE A 12 -14.64 -4.93 17.30
N LYS A 13 -13.80 -5.51 16.44
CA LYS A 13 -12.98 -6.69 16.73
C LYS A 13 -11.55 -6.47 16.26
N TYR A 14 -10.58 -6.76 17.12
CA TYR A 14 -9.17 -6.80 16.74
C TYR A 14 -8.95 -7.80 15.60
N LEU A 15 -8.22 -7.39 14.58
CA LEU A 15 -7.87 -8.22 13.42
C LEU A 15 -6.40 -8.63 13.47
N THR A 16 -5.50 -7.65 13.57
CA THR A 16 -4.05 -7.88 13.56
C THR A 16 -3.30 -6.61 13.95
N LYS A 17 -1.98 -6.73 14.14
CA LYS A 17 -1.05 -5.60 14.20
C LYS A 17 -0.24 -5.58 12.90
N GLY A 18 -0.40 -4.51 12.11
CA GLY A 18 0.34 -4.29 10.87
C GLY A 18 1.36 -3.16 11.06
N GLY A 19 2.64 -3.45 10.87
CA GLY A 19 3.71 -2.48 11.10
C GLY A 19 3.62 -1.83 12.49
N TYR A 20 3.37 -0.51 12.50
CA TYR A 20 3.23 0.33 13.69
C TYR A 20 1.76 0.65 14.04
N SER A 21 0.80 -0.17 13.60
CA SER A 21 -0.62 0.13 13.80
C SER A 21 -1.42 -1.13 14.10
N GLU A 22 -2.37 -0.98 15.02
CA GLU A 22 -3.37 -2.02 15.29
C GLU A 22 -4.56 -1.85 14.33
N ILE A 23 -5.01 -2.97 13.80
CA ILE A 23 -6.09 -3.02 12.82
C ILE A 23 -7.28 -3.73 13.46
N TYR A 24 -8.45 -3.11 13.36
CA TYR A 24 -9.71 -3.64 13.83
C TYR A 24 -10.71 -3.73 12.67
N THR A 25 -11.71 -4.58 12.79
CA THR A 25 -12.88 -4.62 11.90
C THR A 25 -14.09 -4.11 12.64
N ALA A 26 -15.01 -3.45 11.95
CA ALA A 26 -16.26 -2.95 12.52
C ALA A 26 -17.38 -2.92 11.47
N VAL A 27 -18.61 -2.74 11.93
CA VAL A 27 -19.77 -2.44 11.09
C VAL A 27 -20.14 -0.98 11.30
N TRP A 28 -20.03 -0.16 10.25
CA TRP A 28 -20.51 1.21 10.26
C TRP A 28 -22.00 1.26 9.93
N ILE A 29 -22.82 1.71 10.87
CA ILE A 29 -24.30 1.66 10.78
C ILE A 29 -24.83 2.50 9.62
N ASP A 30 -24.33 3.73 9.49
CA ASP A 30 -24.82 4.67 8.48
C ASP A 30 -24.26 4.39 7.09
N GLY A 31 -23.04 3.86 7.02
CA GLY A 31 -22.32 3.64 5.76
C GLY A 31 -21.96 4.93 5.01
N SER A 32 -21.18 4.76 3.95
CA SER A 32 -20.76 5.87 3.11
C SER A 32 -21.88 6.39 2.22
N TYR A 33 -21.77 7.66 1.82
CA TYR A 33 -22.61 8.22 0.77
C TYR A 33 -22.27 7.60 -0.59
N TYR A 34 -23.26 7.41 -1.46
CA TYR A 34 -23.04 6.79 -2.77
C TYR A 34 -23.83 7.40 -3.91
N LEU A 35 -24.89 8.16 -3.62
CA LEU A 35 -25.72 8.76 -4.66
C LEU A 35 -26.41 10.02 -4.14
N TRP A 36 -26.45 11.07 -4.96
CA TRP A 36 -27.36 12.19 -4.77
C TRP A 36 -28.74 11.86 -5.33
N ASP A 37 -29.77 11.89 -4.49
CA ASP A 37 -31.17 11.77 -4.90
C ASP A 37 -31.71 13.17 -5.24
N SER A 38 -31.82 13.49 -6.53
CA SER A 38 -32.32 14.78 -6.98
C SER A 38 -33.79 15.02 -6.64
N LYS A 39 -34.60 13.96 -6.52
CA LYS A 39 -36.03 14.09 -6.15
C LYS A 39 -36.19 14.34 -4.67
N GLY A 40 -35.42 13.61 -3.85
CA GLY A 40 -35.43 13.75 -2.40
C GLY A 40 -34.54 14.89 -1.87
N GLN A 41 -33.76 15.54 -2.74
CA GLN A 41 -32.72 16.53 -2.40
C GLN A 41 -31.81 16.07 -1.24
N GLN A 42 -31.42 14.80 -1.25
CA GLN A 42 -30.62 14.22 -0.17
C GLN A 42 -29.58 13.23 -0.68
N LEU A 43 -28.49 13.08 0.07
CA LEU A 43 -27.50 12.04 -0.17
C LEU A 43 -27.97 10.71 0.38
N LYS A 44 -27.98 9.67 -0.46
CA LYS A 44 -28.23 8.29 -0.07
C LYS A 44 -26.96 7.66 0.47
N ARG A 45 -27.14 6.86 1.53
CA ARG A 45 -26.06 6.12 2.20
C ARG A 45 -26.22 4.62 2.03
N PHE A 46 -25.10 3.90 1.99
CA PHE A 46 -25.07 2.44 1.90
C PHE A 46 -25.69 1.74 3.11
N ARG A 47 -25.87 2.42 4.25
CA ARG A 47 -26.27 1.84 5.54
C ARG A 47 -25.19 0.88 6.06
N LYS A 48 -25.57 -0.21 6.71
CA LYS A 48 -24.64 -1.16 7.35
C LYS A 48 -23.53 -1.59 6.40
N GLN A 49 -22.32 -1.15 6.71
CA GLN A 49 -21.13 -1.36 5.88
C GLN A 49 -19.98 -1.90 6.72
N ASN A 50 -19.34 -2.97 6.24
CA ASN A 50 -18.13 -3.47 6.88
C ASN A 50 -16.94 -2.54 6.61
N VAL A 51 -16.26 -2.12 7.66
CA VAL A 51 -15.10 -1.22 7.61
C VAL A 51 -13.92 -1.81 8.39
N VAL A 52 -12.75 -1.27 8.11
CA VAL A 52 -11.51 -1.48 8.88
C VAL A 52 -11.20 -0.20 9.63
N LEU A 53 -10.81 -0.33 10.90
CA LEU A 53 -10.29 0.76 11.71
C LEU A 53 -8.78 0.56 11.86
N LYS A 54 -7.98 1.47 11.29
CA LYS A 54 -6.53 1.50 11.51
C LYS A 54 -6.23 2.50 12.62
N ARG A 55 -5.79 2.00 13.78
CA ARG A 55 -5.37 2.85 14.90
C ARG A 55 -4.10 3.60 14.51
N LEU A 56 -4.14 4.92 14.63
CA LEU A 56 -2.99 5.77 14.46
C LEU A 56 -2.33 5.90 15.84
N GLU A 57 -1.16 5.30 16.03
CA GLU A 57 -0.46 5.38 17.32
C GLU A 57 -0.26 6.85 17.71
N ASN A 58 -0.81 7.20 18.88
CA ASN A 58 -0.70 8.52 19.48
C ASN A 58 0.66 8.61 20.19
N VAL A 59 1.73 8.77 19.41
CA VAL A 59 3.05 9.05 19.96
C VAL A 59 2.99 10.45 20.57
N GLU A 60 2.88 10.49 21.90
CA GLU A 60 2.74 11.68 22.74
C GLU A 60 3.36 12.95 22.11
N SER A 61 2.49 13.89 21.75
CA SER A 61 2.70 15.34 21.54
C SER A 61 3.86 15.89 20.68
N ALA A 62 4.72 15.09 20.05
CA ALA A 62 5.85 15.63 19.27
C ALA A 62 5.80 15.40 17.74
N ASN A 63 5.05 14.41 17.26
CA ASN A 63 5.07 14.06 15.84
C ASN A 63 3.67 14.12 15.21
N LYS A 64 3.39 15.19 14.45
CA LYS A 64 2.21 15.37 13.58
C LYS A 64 2.18 14.34 12.41
N ARG A 65 2.89 13.22 12.53
CA ARG A 65 3.02 12.18 11.51
C ARG A 65 1.68 11.50 11.24
N TRP A 66 0.97 11.11 12.29
CA TRP A 66 -0.38 10.52 12.17
C TRP A 66 -1.35 11.46 11.46
N PHE A 67 -1.24 12.76 11.72
CA PHE A 67 -2.09 13.76 11.07
C PHE A 67 -1.76 13.90 9.58
N LYS A 68 -0.47 13.86 9.23
CA LYS A 68 -0.04 13.86 7.83
C LYS A 68 -0.52 12.60 7.11
N GLU A 69 -0.34 11.43 7.70
CA GLU A 69 -0.87 10.16 7.18
C GLU A 69 -2.38 10.25 6.96
N ALA A 70 -3.13 10.64 8.00
CA ALA A 70 -4.57 10.76 7.92
C ALA A 70 -5.01 11.74 6.82
N SER A 71 -4.37 12.90 6.75
CA SER A 71 -4.68 13.94 5.77
C SER A 71 -4.37 13.46 4.34
N SER A 72 -3.19 12.90 4.11
CA SER A 72 -2.77 12.39 2.80
C SER A 72 -3.64 11.22 2.36
N HIS A 73 -3.94 10.26 3.24
CA HIS A 73 -4.77 9.12 2.87
C HIS A 73 -6.20 9.56 2.56
N LEU A 74 -6.80 10.40 3.41
CA LEU A 74 -8.14 10.95 3.16
C LEU A 74 -8.21 11.72 1.85
N TYR A 75 -7.21 12.56 1.56
CA TYR A 75 -7.20 13.36 0.34
C TYR A 75 -7.05 12.48 -0.91
N ILE A 76 -5.98 11.69 -0.98
CA ILE A 76 -5.63 10.90 -2.17
C ILE A 76 -6.70 9.83 -2.45
N SER A 77 -7.20 9.15 -1.41
CA SER A 77 -8.20 8.09 -1.62
C SER A 77 -9.58 8.60 -2.05
N ASN A 78 -9.93 9.87 -1.75
CA ASN A 78 -11.17 10.47 -2.24
C ASN A 78 -11.08 10.91 -3.71
N ILE A 79 -9.88 11.23 -4.20
CA ILE A 79 -9.67 11.55 -5.62
C ILE A 79 -9.54 10.25 -6.43
N TRP A 80 -8.85 9.26 -5.87
CA TRP A 80 -8.45 8.04 -6.56
C TRP A 80 -9.03 6.78 -5.91
N SER A 81 -10.35 6.76 -5.66
CA SER A 81 -11.04 5.68 -4.91
C SER A 81 -11.01 4.31 -5.59
N ASP A 82 -10.65 4.25 -6.87
CA ASP A 82 -10.48 3.05 -7.69
C ASP A 82 -9.05 2.48 -7.68
N ALA A 83 -8.09 3.24 -7.13
CA ALA A 83 -6.67 2.89 -7.11
C ALA A 83 -6.08 2.86 -5.69
N ILE A 84 -6.60 3.69 -4.78
CA ILE A 84 -6.19 3.76 -3.39
C ILE A 84 -7.32 3.28 -2.51
N VAL A 85 -7.01 2.51 -1.47
CA VAL A 85 -8.02 2.04 -0.51
C VAL A 85 -8.76 3.21 0.10
N GLN A 86 -10.06 3.28 -0.16
CA GLN A 86 -10.93 4.36 0.29
C GLN A 86 -10.86 4.55 1.81
N CYS A 87 -10.55 5.77 2.22
CA CYS A 87 -10.70 6.23 3.59
C CYS A 87 -11.92 7.15 3.71
N TYR A 88 -12.82 6.83 4.64
CA TYR A 88 -14.07 7.57 4.83
C TYR A 88 -13.92 8.75 5.81
N GLY A 89 -12.94 8.69 6.70
CA GLY A 89 -12.70 9.71 7.70
C GLY A 89 -11.90 9.16 8.88
N LEU A 90 -11.90 9.93 9.96
CA LEU A 90 -11.34 9.53 11.24
C LEU A 90 -12.46 9.25 12.24
N THR A 91 -12.21 8.36 13.18
CA THR A 91 -12.95 8.30 14.44
C THR A 91 -11.98 8.45 15.61
N LYS A 92 -12.51 8.65 16.81
CA LYS A 92 -11.73 8.75 18.03
C LYS A 92 -12.23 7.70 19.00
N ASP A 93 -11.34 6.84 19.46
CA ASP A 93 -11.64 5.81 20.43
C ASP A 93 -11.89 6.48 21.80
N PRO A 94 -13.09 6.34 22.39
CA PRO A 94 -13.43 7.01 23.64
C PRO A 94 -12.68 6.43 24.85
N LEU A 95 -12.14 5.20 24.75
CA LEU A 95 -11.47 4.53 25.87
C LEU A 95 -10.05 5.06 26.10
N ASN A 96 -9.29 5.26 25.03
CA ASN A 96 -7.89 5.68 25.11
C ASN A 96 -7.60 7.04 24.44
N GLY A 97 -8.57 7.59 23.72
CA GLY A 97 -8.45 8.88 23.04
C GLY A 97 -7.70 8.84 21.70
N ASP A 98 -7.34 7.66 21.21
CA ASP A 98 -6.58 7.52 19.97
C ASP A 98 -7.46 7.78 18.74
N TYR A 99 -6.84 8.36 17.70
CA TYR A 99 -7.48 8.49 16.41
C TYR A 99 -7.36 7.20 15.60
N MET A 100 -8.40 6.87 14.85
CA MET A 100 -8.42 5.72 13.95
C MET A 100 -8.92 6.15 12.57
N LEU A 101 -8.27 5.68 11.50
CA LEU A 101 -8.80 5.80 10.15
C LEU A 101 -9.93 4.80 9.95
N VAL A 102 -11.07 5.27 9.44
CA VAL A 102 -12.18 4.42 9.01
C VAL A 102 -12.03 4.17 7.51
N MET A 103 -11.78 2.92 7.13
CA MET A 103 -11.40 2.54 5.77
C MET A 103 -12.33 1.45 5.23
N ASN A 104 -12.46 1.37 3.91
CA ASN A 104 -13.17 0.27 3.27
C ASN A 104 -12.50 -1.06 3.62
N LYS A 105 -13.30 -2.06 4.03
CA LYS A 105 -12.79 -3.40 4.26
C LYS A 105 -12.61 -4.12 2.91
N LEU A 106 -11.39 -4.59 2.67
CA LEU A 106 -11.02 -5.41 1.51
C LEU A 106 -10.82 -6.87 1.94
N ASP A 107 -10.80 -7.77 0.95
CA ASP A 107 -10.93 -9.21 1.19
C ASP A 107 -9.61 -9.89 1.54
N ALA A 108 -8.51 -9.44 0.93
CA ALA A 108 -7.16 -9.96 1.17
C ALA A 108 -6.09 -8.94 0.77
N ASN A 109 -4.89 -9.08 1.32
CA ASN A 109 -3.70 -8.47 0.70
C ASN A 109 -3.15 -9.36 -0.43
N LEU A 110 -2.28 -8.80 -1.28
CA LEU A 110 -1.72 -9.50 -2.43
C LEU A 110 -0.97 -10.77 -2.02
N ARG A 111 -0.23 -10.75 -0.91
CA ARG A 111 0.48 -11.94 -0.41
C ARG A 111 -0.49 -13.09 -0.12
N GLN A 112 -1.56 -12.82 0.63
CA GLN A 112 -2.60 -13.81 0.95
C GLN A 112 -3.36 -14.26 -0.30
N TYR A 113 -3.60 -13.35 -1.25
CA TYR A 113 -4.24 -13.67 -2.51
C TYR A 113 -3.39 -14.64 -3.34
N LEU A 114 -2.10 -14.39 -3.46
CA LEU A 114 -1.16 -15.26 -4.19
C LEU A 114 -1.04 -16.63 -3.52
N GLN A 115 -0.91 -16.69 -2.19
CA GLN A 115 -0.86 -17.97 -1.45
C GLN A 115 -2.05 -18.90 -1.74
N LYS A 116 -3.24 -18.33 -1.97
CA LYS A 116 -4.46 -19.10 -2.25
C LYS A 116 -4.64 -19.42 -3.73
N ASN A 117 -4.30 -18.49 -4.62
CA ASN A 117 -4.74 -18.54 -6.02
C ASN A 117 -3.60 -18.69 -7.04
N HIS A 118 -2.32 -18.57 -6.64
CA HIS A 118 -1.19 -18.43 -7.58
C HIS A 118 -1.12 -19.53 -8.64
N ASN A 119 -1.37 -20.79 -8.27
CA ASN A 119 -1.34 -21.94 -9.19
C ASN A 119 -2.47 -21.90 -10.25
N GLN A 120 -3.52 -21.12 -10.00
CA GLN A 120 -4.68 -20.99 -10.90
C GLN A 120 -4.58 -19.75 -11.80
N LEU A 121 -3.69 -18.80 -11.48
CA LEU A 121 -3.57 -17.56 -12.25
C LEU A 121 -2.93 -17.83 -13.62
N SER A 122 -3.59 -17.35 -14.66
CA SER A 122 -3.01 -17.18 -15.99
C SER A 122 -2.03 -16.00 -16.02
N TRP A 123 -1.17 -15.94 -17.03
CA TRP A 123 -0.29 -14.78 -17.23
C TRP A 123 -1.05 -13.48 -17.48
N ASN A 124 -2.19 -13.54 -18.17
CA ASN A 124 -3.03 -12.37 -18.38
C ASN A 124 -3.57 -11.82 -17.04
N GLU A 125 -3.97 -12.68 -16.11
CA GLU A 125 -4.39 -12.24 -14.78
C GLU A 125 -3.22 -11.67 -13.97
N ARG A 126 -2.05 -12.32 -13.98
CA ARG A 126 -0.83 -11.78 -13.34
C ARG A 126 -0.48 -10.38 -13.87
N ILE A 127 -0.57 -10.18 -15.18
CA ILE A 127 -0.31 -8.88 -15.81
C ILE A 127 -1.35 -7.84 -15.38
N ARG A 128 -2.64 -8.21 -15.32
CA ARG A 128 -3.69 -7.29 -14.82
C ARG A 128 -3.43 -6.83 -13.38
N ILE A 129 -2.97 -7.73 -12.50
CA ILE A 129 -2.58 -7.35 -11.13
C ILE A 129 -1.47 -6.30 -11.17
N VAL A 130 -0.46 -6.49 -12.00
CA VAL A 130 0.65 -5.53 -12.15
C VAL A 130 0.18 -4.19 -12.69
N VAL A 131 -0.68 -4.19 -13.71
CA VAL A 131 -1.28 -2.97 -14.29
C VAL A 131 -2.06 -2.20 -13.23
N ASP A 132 -2.90 -2.87 -12.43
CA ASP A 132 -3.65 -2.23 -11.34
C ASP A 132 -2.72 -1.49 -10.35
N ILE A 133 -1.59 -2.12 -10.00
CA ILE A 133 -0.60 -1.56 -9.06
C ILE A 133 0.14 -0.38 -9.71
N ILE A 134 0.59 -0.52 -10.97
CA ILE A 134 1.31 0.53 -11.70
C ILE A 134 0.40 1.74 -11.91
N ASP A 135 -0.85 1.55 -12.32
CA ASP A 135 -1.84 2.62 -12.48
C ASP A 135 -2.05 3.40 -11.17
N ALA A 136 -2.14 2.66 -10.05
CA ALA A 136 -2.27 3.27 -8.73
C ALA A 136 -1.01 4.06 -8.33
N LEU A 137 0.18 3.51 -8.58
CA LEU A 137 1.44 4.19 -8.31
C LEU A 137 1.63 5.42 -9.20
N HIS A 138 1.22 5.34 -10.47
CA HIS A 138 1.27 6.45 -11.40
C HIS A 138 0.45 7.65 -10.90
N LYS A 139 -0.74 7.41 -10.35
CA LYS A 139 -1.55 8.48 -9.72
C LYS A 139 -0.81 9.13 -8.55
N ILE A 140 -0.17 8.35 -7.69
CA ILE A 140 0.63 8.87 -6.56
C ILE A 140 1.83 9.70 -7.06
N HIS A 141 2.59 9.18 -8.03
CA HIS A 141 3.80 9.85 -8.52
C HIS A 141 3.49 11.09 -9.33
N HIS A 142 2.60 10.99 -10.32
CA HIS A 142 2.39 12.03 -11.31
C HIS A 142 1.31 13.04 -10.89
N SER A 143 0.18 12.57 -10.35
CA SER A 143 -0.92 13.47 -9.98
C SER A 143 -0.72 14.11 -8.62
N GLU A 144 -0.15 13.37 -7.67
CA GLU A 144 0.05 13.83 -6.29
C GLU A 144 1.48 14.31 -6.00
N ASN A 145 2.41 14.13 -6.95
CA ASN A 145 3.84 14.44 -6.79
C ASN A 145 4.43 13.84 -5.50
N ALA A 146 4.05 12.60 -5.18
CA ALA A 146 4.39 11.92 -3.94
C ALA A 146 5.10 10.59 -4.18
N ILE A 147 5.90 10.17 -3.21
CA ILE A 147 6.55 8.86 -3.16
C ILE A 147 5.85 8.03 -2.10
N HIS A 148 5.50 6.78 -2.39
CA HIS A 148 4.84 5.86 -1.47
C HIS A 148 5.77 5.40 -0.34
N ARG A 149 7.01 5.01 -0.68
CA ARG A 149 8.12 4.62 0.23
C ARG A 149 7.98 3.30 0.99
N ASP A 150 6.78 2.71 1.05
CA ASP A 150 6.56 1.41 1.70
C ASP A 150 5.70 0.47 0.84
N LEU A 151 6.05 0.35 -0.45
CA LEU A 151 5.27 -0.46 -1.37
C LEU A 151 5.70 -1.94 -1.26
N HIS A 152 4.79 -2.80 -0.82
CA HIS A 152 4.99 -4.24 -0.73
C HIS A 152 3.65 -4.99 -0.77
N SER A 153 3.66 -6.31 -0.92
CA SER A 153 2.42 -7.09 -1.13
C SER A 153 1.45 -7.11 0.05
N GLY A 154 1.88 -6.61 1.22
CA GLY A 154 1.00 -6.40 2.38
C GLY A 154 0.18 -5.12 2.27
N ASN A 155 0.68 -4.12 1.53
CA ASN A 155 0.04 -2.83 1.31
C ASN A 155 -0.73 -2.78 -0.03
N ILE A 156 -0.77 -3.88 -0.80
CA ILE A 156 -1.65 -4.02 -1.96
C ILE A 156 -2.85 -4.86 -1.52
N LEU A 157 -4.06 -4.30 -1.57
CA LEU A 157 -5.28 -4.94 -1.10
C LEU A 157 -6.25 -5.22 -2.25
N PHE A 158 -6.99 -6.33 -2.16
CA PHE A 158 -7.89 -6.82 -3.19
C PHE A 158 -9.36 -6.85 -2.76
N LYS A 159 -10.25 -6.53 -3.70
CA LYS A 159 -11.71 -6.80 -3.60
C LYS A 159 -12.28 -7.22 -4.96
N THR A 160 -12.29 -6.28 -5.90
CA THR A 160 -12.60 -6.52 -7.32
C THR A 160 -11.43 -6.16 -8.23
N LYS A 161 -10.59 -5.25 -7.75
CA LYS A 161 -9.35 -4.73 -8.35
C LYS A 161 -8.30 -4.65 -7.24
N PHE A 162 -7.02 -4.68 -7.58
CA PHE A 162 -5.96 -4.39 -6.60
C PHE A 162 -5.80 -2.88 -6.41
N CYS A 163 -5.69 -2.45 -5.15
CA CYS A 163 -5.51 -1.06 -4.76
C CYS A 163 -4.32 -0.93 -3.81
N ILE A 164 -3.62 0.21 -3.87
CA ILE A 164 -2.58 0.57 -2.90
C ILE A 164 -3.23 1.06 -1.60
N SER A 165 -2.67 0.65 -0.47
CA SER A 165 -3.03 1.06 0.89
C SER A 165 -1.80 1.58 1.63
N ASP A 166 -2.02 2.04 2.85
CA ASP A 166 -1.00 2.51 3.79
C ASP A 166 -0.10 3.65 3.26
N LEU A 167 -0.64 4.87 3.36
CA LEU A 167 0.06 6.09 2.97
C LEU A 167 0.82 6.74 4.13
N GLY A 168 1.17 5.98 5.19
CA GLY A 168 1.82 6.51 6.40
C GLY A 168 3.23 7.09 6.20
N PHE A 169 3.94 6.61 5.19
CA PHE A 169 5.25 7.15 4.77
C PHE A 169 5.14 8.05 3.53
N CYS A 170 3.96 8.08 2.90
CA CYS A 170 3.74 8.78 1.65
C CYS A 170 3.98 10.28 1.82
N GLY A 171 4.64 10.89 0.85
CA GLY A 171 4.90 12.31 0.87
C GLY A 171 5.74 12.79 -0.31
N PRO A 172 5.89 14.12 -0.43
CA PRO A 172 6.55 14.70 -1.59
C PRO A 172 8.05 14.40 -1.57
N ALA A 173 8.63 14.30 -2.76
CA ALA A 173 10.04 13.94 -2.96
C ALA A 173 11.02 14.93 -2.34
N ASP A 174 10.64 16.21 -2.29
CA ASP A 174 11.42 17.31 -1.71
C ASP A 174 11.49 17.28 -0.17
N LYS A 175 10.73 16.38 0.49
CA LYS A 175 10.71 16.20 1.94
C LYS A 175 11.13 14.78 2.30
N PRO A 176 12.44 14.49 2.29
CA PRO A 176 12.98 13.17 2.59
C PRO A 176 12.70 12.77 4.04
N LEU A 177 12.69 11.46 4.29
CA LEU A 177 12.57 10.90 5.64
C LEU A 177 13.95 10.86 6.31
N LYS A 178 13.99 11.07 7.63
CA LYS A 178 15.23 11.03 8.42
C LYS A 178 15.79 9.62 8.66
N SER A 179 15.02 8.59 8.32
CA SER A 179 15.37 7.19 8.58
C SER A 179 14.89 6.33 7.41
N ILE A 180 15.50 5.17 7.26
CA ILE A 180 15.06 4.17 6.29
C ILE A 180 13.79 3.53 6.84
N TYR A 181 12.73 3.59 6.05
CA TYR A 181 11.46 2.91 6.31
C TYR A 181 11.14 2.02 5.12
N GLY A 182 10.36 0.98 5.37
CA GLY A 182 9.89 0.07 4.33
C GLY A 182 10.06 -1.39 4.70
N ASN A 183 9.42 -2.26 3.92
CA ASN A 183 9.61 -3.69 4.00
C ASN A 183 10.89 -4.11 3.26
N LEU A 184 11.89 -4.62 4.00
CA LEU A 184 13.27 -4.81 3.53
C LEU A 184 13.42 -5.43 2.12
N PRO A 185 12.73 -6.53 1.76
CA PRO A 185 12.88 -7.15 0.45
C PRO A 185 12.43 -6.26 -0.73
N TYR A 186 11.71 -5.18 -0.46
CA TYR A 186 11.16 -4.23 -1.45
C TYR A 186 11.89 -2.89 -1.45
N ILE A 187 12.81 -2.65 -0.51
CA ILE A 187 13.57 -1.41 -0.41
C ILE A 187 14.68 -1.40 -1.48
N ALA A 188 14.76 -0.30 -2.23
CA ALA A 188 15.77 -0.13 -3.26
C ALA A 188 17.21 -0.09 -2.69
N PRO A 189 18.22 -0.61 -3.40
CA PRO A 189 19.59 -0.72 -2.90
C PRO A 189 20.21 0.62 -2.51
N GLU A 190 19.88 1.71 -3.23
CA GLU A 190 20.34 3.05 -2.88
C GLU A 190 19.78 3.56 -1.56
N VAL A 191 18.52 3.20 -1.24
CA VAL A 191 17.87 3.58 0.01
C VAL A 191 18.45 2.76 1.17
N ILE A 192 18.71 1.47 0.94
CA ILE A 192 19.44 0.59 1.89
C ILE A 192 20.83 1.17 2.19
N ALA A 193 21.51 1.73 1.18
CA ALA A 193 22.80 2.39 1.31
C ALA A 193 22.72 3.81 1.94
N GLY A 194 21.56 4.24 2.42
CA GLY A 194 21.37 5.51 3.12
C GLY A 194 21.11 6.72 2.22
N LYS A 195 20.89 6.54 0.91
CA LYS A 195 20.43 7.63 0.03
C LYS A 195 18.94 7.88 0.21
N GLU A 196 18.50 9.07 -0.16
CA GLU A 196 17.09 9.47 -0.06
C GLU A 196 16.20 8.65 -0.99
N THR A 197 14.96 8.41 -0.55
CA THR A 197 13.92 7.79 -1.39
C THR A 197 13.56 8.70 -2.55
N THR A 198 13.35 8.12 -3.73
CA THR A 198 12.94 8.84 -4.94
C THR A 198 11.74 8.13 -5.60
N PHE A 199 11.15 8.70 -6.64
CA PHE A 199 10.15 7.96 -7.44
C PHE A 199 10.73 6.62 -7.96
N LYS A 200 12.03 6.58 -8.26
CA LYS A 200 12.74 5.38 -8.73
C LYS A 200 12.89 4.30 -7.66
N SER A 201 12.81 4.65 -6.36
CA SER A 201 12.81 3.64 -5.31
C SER A 201 11.48 2.89 -5.23
N ASP A 202 10.35 3.55 -5.48
CA ASP A 202 9.06 2.84 -5.59
C ASP A 202 9.01 1.94 -6.84
N VAL A 203 9.65 2.36 -7.95
CA VAL A 203 9.77 1.52 -9.16
C VAL A 203 10.56 0.24 -8.88
N TYR A 204 11.57 0.30 -8.03
CA TYR A 204 12.25 -0.92 -7.55
C TYR A 204 11.30 -1.83 -6.78
N SER A 205 10.45 -1.27 -5.92
CA SER A 205 9.43 -2.03 -5.19
C SER A 205 8.41 -2.69 -6.12
N ILE A 206 8.05 -2.04 -7.24
CA ILE A 206 7.24 -2.66 -8.32
C ILE A 206 7.93 -3.90 -8.88
N ALA A 207 9.25 -3.85 -9.13
CA ALA A 207 9.98 -5.02 -9.62
C ALA A 207 9.90 -6.21 -8.66
N MET A 208 9.97 -5.95 -7.35
CA MET A 208 9.84 -6.98 -6.32
C MET A 208 8.42 -7.54 -6.23
N LEU A 209 7.40 -6.69 -6.38
CA LEU A 209 6.00 -7.12 -6.50
C LEU A 209 5.76 -7.96 -7.75
N MET A 210 6.29 -7.54 -8.91
CA MET A 210 6.21 -8.32 -10.15
C MET A 210 6.89 -9.68 -10.01
N TRP A 211 8.06 -9.71 -9.38
CA TRP A 211 8.75 -10.97 -9.09
C TRP A 211 7.91 -11.88 -8.19
N GLU A 212 7.32 -11.34 -7.12
CA GLU A 212 6.45 -12.09 -6.20
C GLU A 212 5.16 -12.59 -6.87
N ILE A 213 4.56 -11.81 -7.78
CA ILE A 213 3.39 -12.23 -8.57
C ILE A 213 3.76 -13.38 -9.51
N SER A 214 4.95 -13.32 -10.12
CA SER A 214 5.47 -14.41 -10.95
C SER A 214 5.75 -15.66 -10.12
N SER A 215 6.47 -15.53 -9.01
CA SER A 215 6.96 -16.67 -8.21
C SER A 215 5.92 -17.26 -7.25
N GLY A 216 4.95 -16.46 -6.83
CA GLY A 216 4.01 -16.81 -5.76
C GLY A 216 4.63 -16.80 -4.37
N GLN A 217 5.88 -16.35 -4.24
CA GLN A 217 6.67 -16.41 -3.01
C GLN A 217 7.20 -15.02 -2.61
N PRO A 218 7.40 -14.76 -1.31
CA PRO A 218 8.06 -13.53 -0.84
C PRO A 218 9.45 -13.35 -1.48
N PRO A 219 9.83 -12.13 -1.89
CA PRO A 219 11.19 -11.86 -2.36
C PRO A 219 12.20 -12.24 -1.27
N PHE A 220 13.27 -12.94 -1.66
CA PHE A 220 14.34 -13.37 -0.77
C PHE A 220 13.92 -14.30 0.40
N ASN A 221 12.81 -15.03 0.28
CA ASN A 221 12.31 -15.97 1.31
C ASN A 221 13.34 -16.99 1.83
N ASN A 222 14.42 -17.26 1.09
CA ASN A 222 15.46 -18.22 1.48
C ASN A 222 16.55 -17.61 2.40
N TYR A 223 16.46 -16.31 2.74
CA TYR A 223 17.49 -15.56 3.46
C TYR A 223 17.01 -15.04 4.83
N GLU A 224 15.93 -15.61 5.39
CA GLU A 224 15.22 -15.10 6.58
C GLU A 224 16.05 -14.89 7.86
N HIS A 225 17.28 -15.41 7.94
CA HIS A 225 18.02 -15.52 9.21
C HIS A 225 19.19 -14.53 9.39
N ASP A 226 19.48 -13.64 8.44
CA ASP A 226 20.51 -12.61 8.61
C ASP A 226 20.16 -11.30 7.89
N TYR A 227 19.69 -10.32 8.67
CA TYR A 227 19.27 -8.99 8.20
C TYR A 227 20.41 -8.21 7.54
N TYR A 228 21.61 -8.28 8.12
CA TYR A 228 22.78 -7.56 7.60
C TYR A 228 23.25 -8.18 6.29
N LEU A 229 23.31 -9.51 6.24
CA LEU A 229 23.64 -10.24 5.01
C LEU A 229 22.61 -9.99 3.91
N ALA A 230 21.31 -9.95 4.23
CA ALA A 230 20.26 -9.61 3.26
C ALA A 230 20.42 -8.19 2.70
N MET A 231 20.68 -7.18 3.54
CA MET A 231 20.98 -5.81 3.08
C MET A 231 22.21 -5.76 2.18
N MET A 232 23.32 -6.38 2.61
CA MET A 232 24.57 -6.40 1.85
C MET A 232 24.38 -7.10 0.50
N ASN A 233 23.63 -8.20 0.47
CA ASN A 233 23.35 -8.93 -0.76
C ASN A 233 22.62 -8.04 -1.78
N ILE A 234 21.55 -7.35 -1.37
CA ILE A 234 20.77 -6.47 -2.25
C ILE A 234 21.64 -5.32 -2.80
N VAL A 235 22.42 -4.68 -1.93
CA VAL A 235 23.34 -3.58 -2.29
C VAL A 235 24.44 -4.06 -3.24
N ASN A 236 24.95 -5.27 -3.05
CA ASN A 236 25.95 -5.90 -3.90
C ASN A 236 25.37 -6.47 -5.21
N GLY A 237 24.12 -6.16 -5.54
CA GLY A 237 23.51 -6.52 -6.81
C GLY A 237 22.83 -7.90 -6.84
N ILE A 238 22.72 -8.60 -5.71
CA ILE A 238 21.94 -9.84 -5.66
C ILE A 238 20.47 -9.50 -5.93
N ARG A 239 19.86 -10.29 -6.79
CA ARG A 239 18.44 -10.23 -7.14
C ARG A 239 17.84 -11.63 -7.05
N PRO A 240 16.52 -11.76 -6.83
CA PRO A 240 15.86 -13.05 -6.89
C PRO A 240 16.01 -13.68 -8.29
N LYS A 241 16.14 -15.01 -8.36
CA LYS A 241 16.21 -15.71 -9.64
C LYS A 241 14.85 -15.63 -10.35
N ILE A 242 14.84 -15.26 -11.63
CA ILE A 242 13.61 -15.26 -12.43
C ILE A 242 13.10 -16.69 -12.58
N VAL A 243 11.81 -16.89 -12.31
CA VAL A 243 11.18 -18.22 -12.33
C VAL A 243 11.03 -18.72 -13.78
N PRO A 244 11.38 -19.98 -14.09
CA PRO A 244 11.15 -20.57 -15.40
C PRO A 244 9.68 -20.45 -15.82
N GLY A 245 9.43 -20.13 -17.08
CA GLY A 245 8.07 -19.90 -17.60
C GLY A 245 7.57 -18.46 -17.45
N THR A 246 8.38 -17.54 -16.90
CA THR A 246 8.11 -16.09 -16.96
C THR A 246 8.25 -15.59 -18.41
N PRO A 247 7.23 -14.91 -19.00
CA PRO A 247 7.30 -14.30 -20.32
C PRO A 247 8.48 -13.35 -20.45
N LEU A 248 9.05 -13.28 -21.66
CA LEU A 248 10.28 -12.55 -21.91
C LEU A 248 10.12 -11.06 -21.63
N GLU A 249 9.01 -10.47 -22.07
CA GLU A 249 8.69 -9.06 -21.90
C GLU A 249 8.53 -8.72 -20.41
N TYR A 250 7.84 -9.58 -19.66
CA TYR A 250 7.66 -9.42 -18.22
C TYR A 250 8.99 -9.51 -17.47
N LYS A 251 9.84 -10.49 -17.85
CA LYS A 251 11.20 -10.62 -17.31
C LYS A 251 12.04 -9.37 -17.60
N ASN A 252 12.01 -8.87 -18.83
CA ASN A 252 12.78 -7.68 -19.21
C ASN A 252 12.33 -6.45 -18.40
N LEU A 253 11.04 -6.31 -18.17
CA LEU A 253 10.48 -5.22 -17.37
C LEU A 253 10.90 -5.30 -15.90
N ILE A 254 10.86 -6.49 -15.28
CA ILE A 254 11.42 -6.70 -13.92
C ILE A 254 12.89 -6.26 -13.90
N ILE A 255 13.67 -6.70 -14.89
CA ILE A 255 15.11 -6.43 -14.94
C ILE A 255 15.39 -4.93 -15.04
N GLN A 256 14.61 -4.22 -15.85
CA GLN A 256 14.72 -2.78 -15.98
C GLN A 256 14.33 -2.04 -14.69
N CYS A 257 13.28 -2.50 -14.00
CA CYS A 257 12.78 -1.84 -12.79
C CYS A 257 13.68 -2.04 -11.56
N TRP A 258 14.42 -3.14 -11.45
CA TRP A 258 15.30 -3.41 -10.31
C TRP A 258 16.78 -3.10 -10.53
N ASP A 259 17.10 -2.34 -11.58
CA ASP A 259 18.48 -1.91 -11.89
C ASP A 259 19.12 -1.27 -10.65
N ALA A 260 20.39 -1.57 -10.39
CA ALA A 260 21.10 -1.01 -9.24
C ALA A 260 21.23 0.53 -9.34
N ASN A 261 21.36 1.07 -10.56
CA ASN A 261 21.34 2.49 -10.80
C ASN A 261 19.89 2.98 -10.97
N PRO A 262 19.37 3.83 -10.08
CA PRO A 262 17.99 4.35 -10.18
C PRO A 262 17.74 5.14 -11.46
N LEU A 263 18.76 5.72 -12.09
CA LEU A 263 18.62 6.47 -13.35
C LEU A 263 18.27 5.60 -14.55
N ASN A 264 18.58 4.30 -14.50
CA ASN A 264 18.27 3.34 -15.56
C ASN A 264 16.83 2.82 -15.45
N ARG A 265 16.18 2.99 -14.29
CA ARG A 265 14.83 2.53 -14.06
C ARG A 265 13.85 3.46 -14.81
N PRO A 266 12.76 2.94 -15.38
CA PRO A 266 11.73 3.75 -16.02
C PRO A 266 10.97 4.60 -14.99
N ASP A 267 10.19 5.57 -15.45
CA ASP A 267 9.19 6.24 -14.62
C ASP A 267 7.89 5.44 -14.60
N ALA A 268 7.11 5.53 -13.53
CA ALA A 268 5.82 4.85 -13.42
C ALA A 268 4.83 5.20 -14.55
N LYS A 269 5.02 6.33 -15.23
CA LYS A 269 4.24 6.75 -16.41
C LYS A 269 4.53 5.93 -17.68
N ILE A 270 5.73 5.34 -17.77
CA ILE A 270 6.23 4.63 -18.95
C ILE A 270 6.02 3.12 -18.81
N LEU A 271 5.90 2.64 -17.56
CA LEU A 271 5.56 1.26 -17.21
C LEU A 271 4.16 0.89 -17.70
#